data_AF-A0A7X3QAE1-F1
#
_entry.id   AF-A0A7X3QAE1-F1
#
_cell.length_a   1.000
_cell.length_b   1.000
_cell.length_c   1.000
_cell.angle_alpha   90.00
_cell.angle_beta   90.00
_cell.angle_gamma   90.00
#
_symmetry.space_group_name_H-M   'P 1'
#
loop_
_entity.id
_entity.type
_entity.pdbx_description
1 polymer ?
#
loop_
_entity_poly.entity_id
_entity_poly.type
_entity_poly.pdbx_seq_one_letter_code
_entity_poly.pdbx_strand_id
1 'polypeptide(L)' 'MLLAAGERRPHSTERSSMSEPRQYELIYVIAPDVDDAGVAELHARVEEIVTAGGGTIDKTDNWGRRRLAYEINRHKEGTY' A
#
# COMPACT_ATOMS: atom_id res chain seq x y z
N MET A 1 -22.77 15.74 -53.50
CA MET A 1 -23.63 15.06 -52.51
C MET A 1 -23.66 13.56 -52.82
N LEU A 2 -22.82 12.75 -52.17
CA LEU A 2 -23.13 11.40 -51.62
C LEU A 2 -21.85 10.73 -51.04
N LEU A 3 -21.78 10.77 -49.70
CA LEU A 3 -21.22 9.81 -48.71
C LEU A 3 -19.88 9.08 -48.96
N ALA A 4 -18.91 9.41 -48.09
CA ALA A 4 -17.64 8.72 -47.87
C ALA A 4 -17.84 7.31 -47.30
N ALA A 5 -17.16 6.32 -47.91
CA ALA A 5 -16.98 4.99 -47.34
C ALA A 5 -15.98 5.09 -46.18
N GLY A 6 -16.42 4.74 -44.97
CA GLY A 6 -15.55 4.69 -43.80
C GLY A 6 -14.58 3.52 -43.88
N GLU A 7 -13.30 3.79 -44.14
CA GLU A 7 -12.21 2.85 -43.89
C GLU A 7 -12.25 2.40 -42.42
N ARG A 8 -12.58 1.12 -42.21
CA ARG A 8 -12.47 0.48 -40.91
C ARG A 8 -11.00 0.45 -40.53
N ARG A 9 -10.62 1.31 -39.58
CA ARG A 9 -9.32 1.24 -38.91
C ARG A 9 -9.15 -0.16 -38.33
N PRO A 10 -8.08 -0.90 -38.64
CA PRO A 10 -7.85 -2.18 -37.99
C PRO A 10 -7.70 -1.94 -36.49
N HIS A 11 -8.58 -2.54 -35.70
CA HIS A 11 -8.39 -2.66 -34.27
C HIS A 11 -7.19 -3.58 -34.07
N SER A 12 -6.03 -3.00 -33.75
CA SER A 12 -4.86 -3.74 -33.31
C SER A 12 -5.19 -4.45 -31.99
N THR A 13 -5.64 -5.69 -32.11
CA THR A 13 -5.61 -6.67 -31.02
C THR A 13 -4.16 -7.03 -30.75
N GLU A 14 -3.47 -6.18 -29.99
CA GLU A 14 -2.18 -6.47 -29.33
C GLU A 14 -1.92 -5.38 -28.27
N ARG A 15 -2.62 -5.48 -27.15
CA ARG A 15 -2.08 -4.99 -25.88
C ARG A 15 -2.09 -6.17 -24.93
N SER A 16 -0.97 -6.89 -24.90
CA SER A 16 -0.54 -7.57 -23.68
C SER A 16 -0.74 -6.58 -22.55
N SER A 17 -1.69 -6.85 -21.66
CA SER A 17 -1.82 -6.12 -20.42
C SER A 17 -0.58 -6.43 -19.58
N MET A 18 0.49 -5.65 -19.77
CA MET A 18 1.39 -5.39 -18.65
C MET A 18 0.49 -4.80 -17.57
N SER A 19 0.18 -5.59 -16.55
CA SER A 19 -0.60 -5.10 -15.42
C SER A 19 0.16 -3.92 -14.83
N GLU A 20 -0.44 -2.74 -14.83
CA GLU A 20 0.08 -1.60 -14.10
C GLU A 20 0.39 -2.03 -12.65
N PRO A 21 1.49 -1.52 -12.06
CA PRO A 21 1.82 -1.83 -10.67
C PRO A 21 0.65 -1.41 -9.80
N ARG A 22 0.18 -2.34 -8.96
CA ARG A 22 -0.95 -2.09 -8.06
C ARG A 22 -0.45 -1.29 -6.87
N GLN A 23 -1.13 -0.20 -6.56
CA GLN A 23 -0.86 0.58 -5.35
C GLN A 23 -1.66 0.02 -4.17
N TYR A 24 -1.01 -0.07 -3.02
CA TYR A 24 -1.56 -0.59 -1.78
C TYR A 24 -1.24 0.36 -0.63
N GLU A 25 -2.09 0.35 0.38
CA GLU A 25 -1.86 1.02 1.66
C GLU A 25 -1.79 -0.03 2.76
N LEU A 26 -0.74 0.04 3.59
CA LEU A 26 -0.56 -0.84 4.74
C LEU A 26 -0.58 0.02 6.01
N ILE A 27 -1.56 -0.27 6.88
CA ILE A 27 -1.63 0.29 8.22
C ILE A 27 -1.56 -0.87 9.20
N TYR A 28 -0.69 -0.75 10.20
CA TYR A 28 -0.60 -1.69 11.30
C TYR A 28 -0.58 -0.93 12.63
N VAL A 29 -0.82 -1.65 13.72
CA VAL A 29 -0.87 -1.10 15.07
C VAL A 29 0.08 -1.89 15.95
N ILE A 30 1.03 -1.20 16.57
CA ILE A 30 1.98 -1.76 17.54
C ILE A 30 1.38 -1.59 18.94
N ALA A 31 1.54 -2.62 19.78
CA ALA A 31 1.09 -2.59 21.15
C ALA A 31 1.75 -1.43 21.94
N PRO A 32 1.02 -0.74 22.83
CA PRO A 32 1.48 0.50 23.45
C PRO A 32 2.56 0.29 24.53
N ASP A 33 2.86 -0.95 24.89
CA ASP A 33 3.89 -1.37 25.84
C ASP A 33 5.25 -1.63 25.17
N VAL A 34 5.32 -1.58 23.84
CA VAL A 34 6.59 -1.58 23.09
C VAL A 34 7.27 -0.22 23.22
N ASP A 35 8.58 -0.22 23.47
CA ASP A 35 9.38 1.01 23.57
C ASP A 35 9.71 1.60 22.19
N ASP A 36 10.21 2.85 22.17
CA ASP A 36 10.49 3.56 20.92
C ASP A 36 11.53 2.84 20.04
N ALA A 37 12.48 2.14 20.67
CA ALA A 37 13.49 1.34 19.97
C ALA A 37 12.85 0.13 19.26
N GLY A 38 11.98 -0.61 19.95
CA GLY A 38 11.24 -1.73 19.37
C GLY A 38 10.25 -1.29 18.29
N VAL A 39 9.64 -0.12 18.44
CA VAL A 39 8.79 0.49 17.38
C VAL A 39 9.63 0.75 16.13
N ALA A 40 10.79 1.38 16.26
CA ALA A 40 11.69 1.66 15.14
C ALA A 40 12.19 0.37 14.45
N GLU A 41 12.51 -0.67 15.22
CA GLU A 41 12.88 -1.99 14.68
C GLU A 41 11.75 -2.61 13.86
N LEU A 42 10.50 -2.54 14.37
CA LEU A 42 9.34 -3.05 13.66
C LEU A 42 9.08 -2.29 12.34
N HIS A 43 9.24 -0.97 12.32
CA HIS A 43 9.16 -0.19 11.08
C HIS A 43 10.20 -0.68 10.05
N ALA A 44 11.47 -0.77 10.45
CA ALA A 44 12.54 -1.22 9.57
C ALA A 44 12.29 -2.64 9.03
N ARG A 45 11.80 -3.54 9.88
CA ARG A 45 11.46 -4.91 9.48
C ARG A 45 10.32 -4.96 8.47
N VAL A 46 9.30 -4.12 8.61
CA VAL A 46 8.20 -4.04 7.63
C VAL A 46 8.72 -3.54 6.29
N GLU A 47 9.58 -2.52 6.28
CA GLU A 47 10.19 -2.00 5.05
C GLU A 47 11.05 -3.06 4.34
N GLU A 48 11.82 -3.84 5.09
CA GLU A 48 12.62 -4.96 4.57
C GLU A 48 11.71 -6.04 3.94
N ILE A 49 10.62 -6.42 4.59
CA ILE A 49 9.70 -7.43 4.06
C ILE A 49 9.08 -6.97 2.73
N VAL A 50 8.66 -5.71 2.64
CA VAL A 50 8.08 -5.15 1.41
C VAL A 50 9.10 -5.13 0.27
N THR A 51 10.31 -4.64 0.54
CA THR A 51 11.37 -4.52 -0.46
C THR A 51 11.92 -5.88 -0.90
N ALA A 52 12.09 -6.84 0.02
CA ALA A 52 12.46 -8.22 -0.29
C ALA A 52 11.42 -8.94 -1.17
N GLY A 53 10.15 -8.55 -1.05
CA GLY A 53 9.06 -9.02 -1.92
C GLY A 53 9.02 -8.39 -3.31
N GLY A 54 9.96 -7.50 -3.65
CA GLY A 54 9.98 -6.75 -4.91
C GLY A 54 9.01 -5.57 -4.95
N GLY A 55 8.45 -5.18 -3.80
CA GLY A 55 7.64 -3.98 -3.67
C GLY A 55 8.48 -2.71 -3.54
N THR A 56 7.88 -1.57 -3.89
CA THR A 56 8.47 -0.25 -3.69
C THR A 56 7.62 0.53 -2.69
N ILE A 57 8.27 1.29 -1.81
CA ILE A 57 7.59 2.13 -0.81
C ILE A 57 7.55 3.55 -1.33
N ASP A 58 6.34 4.04 -1.62
CA ASP A 58 6.14 5.42 -2.11
C ASP A 58 6.14 6.43 -0.97
N LYS A 59 5.56 6.07 0.19
CA LYS A 59 5.41 6.94 1.35
C LYS A 59 5.33 6.13 2.65
N THR A 60 6.00 6.64 3.68
CA THR A 60 5.87 6.16 5.07
C THR A 60 5.42 7.34 5.94
N ASP A 61 4.36 7.15 6.72
CA ASP A 61 3.89 8.10 7.73
C ASP A 61 3.87 7.41 9.10
N ASN A 62 4.54 7.99 10.09
CA ASN A 62 4.42 7.55 11.49
C ASN A 62 3.42 8.47 12.20
N TRP A 63 2.37 7.87 12.74
CA TRP A 63 1.25 8.58 13.35
C TRP A 63 1.34 8.65 14.87
N GLY A 64 2.30 7.96 15.46
CA GLY A 64 2.53 7.88 16.88
C GLY A 64 1.41 7.15 17.63
N ARG A 65 1.39 7.34 18.95
CA ARG A 65 0.39 6.73 19.84
C ARG A 65 -0.97 7.38 19.66
N ARG A 66 -2.01 6.58 19.44
CA ARG A 66 -3.40 7.02 19.30
C ARG A 66 -4.35 6.10 20.04
N ARG A 67 -5.52 6.64 20.42
CA ARG A 67 -6.61 5.89 21.05
C ARG A 67 -7.38 5.08 20.01
N LEU A 68 -7.59 3.79 20.30
CA LEU A 68 -8.34 2.87 19.47
C LEU A 68 -9.85 3.06 19.67
N ALA A 69 -10.64 2.73 18.65
CA ALA A 69 -12.10 2.77 18.72
C ALA A 69 -12.68 1.75 19.72
N TYR A 70 -11.98 0.62 19.89
CA TYR A 70 -12.30 -0.44 20.83
C TYR A 70 -11.03 -1.10 21.34
N GLU A 71 -11.17 -1.87 22.41
CA GLU A 71 -10.04 -2.53 23.05
C GLU A 71 -9.55 -3.71 22.20
N ILE A 72 -8.24 -3.78 21.96
CA ILE A 72 -7.58 -4.90 21.28
C ILE A 72 -6.55 -5.45 22.26
N ASN A 73 -6.62 -6.75 22.57
CA ASN A 73 -5.71 -7.40 23.53
C ASN A 73 -5.57 -6.65 24.87
N ARG A 74 -6.68 -6.10 25.41
CA ARG A 74 -6.69 -5.29 26.64
C ARG A 74 -6.01 -3.92 26.55
N HIS A 75 -5.71 -3.45 25.35
CA HIS A 75 -5.18 -2.11 25.10
C HIS A 75 -6.22 -1.21 24.44
N LYS A 76 -6.32 0.03 24.92
CA LYS A 76 -7.18 1.09 24.35
C LYS A 76 -6.40 2.08 23.49
N GLU A 77 -5.10 1.90 23.38
CA GLU A 77 -4.17 2.72 22.63
C GLU A 77 -3.24 1.82 21.83
N GLY A 78 -2.67 2.35 20.77
CA GLY A 78 -1.63 1.69 19.98
C GLY A 78 -0.82 2.72 19.20
N THR A 79 0.39 2.34 18.80
CA THR A 79 1.26 3.15 17.94
C THR A 79 1.06 2.75 16.49
N TYR A 80 0.89 3.74 15.62
CA TYR A 80 0.64 3.58 14.19
C TYR A 80 1.89 3.94 13.39
#